data_AF-D0TRW0-F1
#
_entry.id   AF-D0TRW0-F1
#
_cell.length_a   1.000
_cell.length_b   1.000
_cell.length_c   1.000
_cell.angle_alpha   90.00
_cell.angle_beta   90.00
_cell.angle_gamma   90.00
#
_symmetry.space_group_name_H-M   'P 1'
#
loop_
_entity.id
_entity.type
_entity.pdbx_description
1 polymer ?
#
loop_
_entity_poly.entity_id
_entity_poly.type
_entity_poly.pdbx_seq_one_letter_code
_entity_poly.pdbx_strand_id
1 'polypeptide(L)'
;MLFKKLNSKNMPMNVPTRFSSSIQNQEQGYLFDMYDNGTEPILFFGYNKSRFGEIINPKLVYIDENRVRWTISENDIFTVNRTMDVQPAAASLSVRQNIKKKEGTNN
;
A
#
# COMPACT_ATOMS: atom_id res chain seq x y z
N MET A 1 7.40 3.28 0.11
CA MET A 1 7.78 2.24 1.12
C MET A 1 9.29 2.02 1.09
N LEU A 2 9.97 2.03 2.24
CA LEU A 2 11.44 1.91 2.35
C LEU A 2 11.87 0.56 2.95
N PHE A 3 12.97 -0.02 2.48
CA PHE A 3 13.51 -1.28 3.01
C PHE A 3 14.66 -1.01 3.98
N LYS A 4 14.51 -1.42 5.25
CA LYS A 4 15.52 -1.10 6.28
C LYS A 4 15.76 -2.23 7.27
N LYS A 5 17.03 -2.39 7.66
CA LYS A 5 17.38 -3.16 8.85
C LYS A 5 16.84 -2.44 10.08
N LEU A 6 16.20 -3.15 11.00
CA LEU A 6 15.66 -2.63 12.25
C LEU A 6 16.58 -2.93 13.43
N ASN A 7 16.56 -2.05 14.43
CA ASN A 7 17.15 -2.29 15.74
C ASN A 7 16.18 -3.07 16.66
N SER A 8 16.57 -3.29 17.91
CA SER A 8 15.75 -3.99 18.92
C SER A 8 14.45 -3.25 19.29
N LYS A 9 14.30 -1.98 18.94
CA LYS A 9 13.09 -1.16 19.15
C LYS A 9 12.20 -1.08 17.90
N ASN A 10 12.44 -1.92 16.89
CA ASN A 10 11.79 -1.88 15.58
C ASN A 10 11.96 -0.54 14.83
N MET A 11 12.97 0.26 15.18
CA MET A 11 13.32 1.47 14.45
C MET A 11 14.36 1.17 13.37
N PRO A 12 14.29 1.81 12.20
CA PRO A 12 15.29 1.76 11.16
C PRO A 12 16.69 2.06 11.71
N MET A 13 17.64 1.21 11.35
CA MET A 13 19.05 1.50 11.58
C MET A 13 19.52 2.48 10.52
N ASN A 14 19.83 3.69 10.98
CA ASN A 14 20.39 4.76 10.19
C ASN A 14 21.87 4.90 10.56
N VAL A 15 22.74 5.13 9.58
CA VAL A 15 23.96 5.87 9.85
C VAL A 15 23.52 7.33 9.90
N PRO A 16 23.74 8.08 11.00
CA PRO A 16 23.28 9.46 11.10
C PRO A 16 23.93 10.30 10.00
N THR A 17 23.10 10.76 9.08
CA THR A 17 23.42 11.74 8.04
C THR A 17 22.67 13.03 8.34
N ARG A 18 23.09 14.15 7.71
CA ARG A 18 22.41 15.46 7.85
C ARG A 18 20.90 15.42 7.61
N PHE A 19 20.39 14.42 6.89
CA PHE A 19 18.96 14.26 6.54
C PHE A 19 18.24 13.18 7.37
N SER A 20 18.91 12.55 8.34
CA SER A 20 18.33 11.45 9.09
C SER A 20 17.12 11.86 9.93
N SER A 21 17.11 13.07 10.50
CA SER A 21 15.98 13.62 11.25
C SER A 21 14.80 13.97 10.34
N SER A 22 15.05 14.61 9.19
CA SER A 22 14.01 14.96 8.21
C SER A 22 13.31 13.72 7.65
N ILE A 23 14.08 12.64 7.42
CA ILE A 23 13.51 11.33 7.02
C ILE A 23 12.72 10.69 8.18
N GLN A 24 13.18 10.79 9.43
CA GLN A 24 12.51 10.15 10.57
C GLN A 24 11.23 10.86 11.02
N ASN A 25 11.19 12.19 10.88
CA ASN A 25 10.15 13.04 11.47
C ASN A 25 9.25 13.72 10.44
N GLN A 26 9.52 13.56 9.14
CA GLN A 26 8.78 14.25 8.07
C GLN A 26 8.64 15.74 8.36
N GLU A 27 9.75 16.40 8.73
CA GLU A 27 9.70 17.83 8.95
C GLU A 27 9.21 18.53 7.68
N GLN A 28 8.24 19.44 7.82
CA GLN A 28 7.57 20.13 6.71
C GLN A 28 8.58 20.77 5.76
N GLY A 29 8.67 20.25 4.54
CA GLY A 29 9.29 20.95 3.41
C GLY A 29 8.31 21.92 2.75
N TYR A 30 8.84 22.96 2.08
CA TYR A 30 8.03 23.87 1.27
C TYR A 30 7.58 23.21 -0.05
N LEU A 31 6.34 23.51 -0.39
CA LEU A 31 5.42 22.76 -1.23
C LEU A 31 5.24 23.32 -2.67
N PHE A 32 5.93 24.41 -3.00
CA PHE A 32 5.71 25.17 -4.24
C PHE A 32 6.77 24.93 -5.31
N ASP A 33 7.49 23.81 -5.19
CA ASP A 33 8.07 23.16 -6.36
C ASP A 33 7.14 21.99 -6.73
N MET A 34 6.87 21.79 -8.03
CA MET A 34 5.68 21.06 -8.51
C MET A 34 5.65 19.54 -8.25
N TYR A 35 6.55 18.96 -7.45
CA TYR A 35 6.58 17.53 -7.17
C TYR A 35 6.97 17.20 -5.73
N ASP A 36 5.99 16.68 -4.98
CA ASP A 36 6.06 15.92 -3.72
C ASP A 36 6.41 16.70 -2.43
N ASN A 37 5.51 16.61 -1.45
CA ASN A 37 5.43 17.50 -0.29
C ASN A 37 6.11 16.93 0.97
N GLY A 38 6.81 15.80 0.85
CA GLY A 38 7.56 15.20 1.96
C GLY A 38 6.72 14.82 3.20
N THR A 39 5.38 14.88 3.09
CA THR A 39 4.43 14.67 4.19
C THR A 39 3.86 13.25 4.20
N GLU A 40 4.41 12.33 3.39
CA GLU A 40 3.89 10.98 3.30
C GLU A 40 4.38 10.10 4.46
N PRO A 41 3.48 9.43 5.23
CA PRO A 41 3.81 8.46 6.26
C PRO A 41 4.86 7.45 5.77
N ILE A 42 6.01 7.34 6.45
CA ILE A 42 7.04 6.39 5.99
C ILE A 42 6.71 4.99 6.48
N LEU A 43 6.19 4.20 5.56
CA LEU A 43 6.08 2.76 5.73
C LEU A 43 7.44 2.10 5.46
N PHE A 44 7.96 1.38 6.45
CA PHE A 44 9.15 0.57 6.32
C PHE A 44 8.79 -0.90 6.13
N PHE A 45 9.35 -1.53 5.09
CA PHE A 45 9.58 -2.96 5.08
C PHE A 45 10.86 -3.24 5.87
N GLY A 46 10.68 -3.55 7.15
CA GLY A 46 11.74 -3.76 8.11
C GLY A 46 12.21 -5.21 8.18
N TYR A 47 13.49 -5.43 8.48
CA TYR A 47 14.06 -6.75 8.72
C TYR A 47 15.14 -6.75 9.80
N ASN A 48 15.44 -7.88 10.40
CA ASN A 48 16.63 -8.07 11.25
C ASN A 48 17.70 -8.88 10.48
N LYS A 49 18.95 -8.84 10.96
CA LYS A 49 20.02 -9.71 10.44
C LYS A 49 20.45 -10.70 11.51
N SER A 50 20.60 -11.98 11.13
CA SER A 50 21.17 -13.00 11.99
C SER A 50 22.66 -12.72 12.22
N ARG A 51 23.29 -13.42 13.19
CA ARG A 51 24.75 -13.32 13.42
C ARG A 51 25.56 -13.73 12.19
N PHE A 52 24.99 -14.57 11.34
CA PHE A 52 25.58 -15.04 10.09
C PHE A 52 25.23 -14.14 8.89
N GLY A 53 24.49 -13.05 9.11
CA GLY A 53 24.19 -12.02 8.09
C GLY A 53 22.90 -12.24 7.30
N GLU A 54 22.17 -13.32 7.57
CA GLU A 54 20.90 -13.66 6.90
C GLU A 54 19.81 -12.65 7.28
N ILE A 55 18.91 -12.35 6.34
CA ILE A 55 17.74 -11.51 6.59
C ILE A 55 16.68 -12.37 7.28
N ILE A 56 16.22 -11.93 8.45
CA ILE A 56 15.24 -12.63 9.28
C ILE A 56 14.17 -11.66 9.78
N ASN A 57 13.02 -12.17 10.21
CA ASN A 57 11.93 -11.39 10.81
C ASN A 57 11.47 -10.19 9.95
N PRO A 58 11.10 -10.41 8.66
CA PRO A 58 10.53 -9.35 7.84
C PRO A 58 9.20 -8.90 8.41
N LYS A 59 8.96 -7.58 8.45
CA LYS A 59 7.71 -7.00 8.94
C LYS A 59 7.49 -5.61 8.35
N LEU A 60 6.22 -5.21 8.23
CA LEU A 60 5.90 -3.81 7.97
C LEU A 60 5.92 -3.05 9.30
N VAL A 61 6.53 -1.87 9.28
CA VAL A 61 6.59 -0.95 10.43
C VAL A 61 6.14 0.42 9.97
N TYR A 62 5.12 0.94 10.63
CA TYR A 62 4.76 2.34 10.49
C TYR A 62 5.40 3.15 11.61
N ILE A 63 6.12 4.19 11.21
CA ILE A 63 6.79 5.12 12.11
C ILE A 63 6.30 6.51 11.82
N ASP A 64 6.01 7.21 12.91
CA ASP A 64 5.58 8.59 12.90
C ASP A 64 6.01 9.24 14.22
N GLU A 65 6.33 10.53 14.19
CA GLU A 65 6.90 11.28 15.32
C GLU A 65 8.06 10.54 16.02
N ASN A 66 8.95 9.92 15.23
CA ASN A 66 10.07 9.09 15.69
C ASN A 66 9.69 7.90 16.58
N ARG A 67 8.45 7.41 16.50
CA ARG A 67 7.93 6.30 17.29
C ARG A 67 7.28 5.27 16.39
N VAL A 68 7.46 4.01 16.74
CA VAL A 68 6.69 2.92 16.10
C VAL A 68 5.23 3.07 16.51
N ARG A 69 4.35 3.20 15.54
CA ARG A 69 2.90 3.30 15.74
C ARG A 69 2.23 1.94 15.67
N TRP A 70 2.58 1.15 14.66
CA TRP A 70 2.08 -0.22 14.50
C TRP A 70 3.06 -1.06 13.67
N THR A 71 2.89 -2.38 13.76
CA THR A 71 3.65 -3.36 12.97
C THR A 71 2.73 -4.44 12.43
N ILE A 72 3.03 -4.94 11.24
CA ILE A 72 2.42 -6.16 10.68
C ILE A 72 3.56 -7.16 10.44
N SER A 73 3.52 -8.26 11.17
CA SER A 73 4.43 -9.39 11.07
C SER A 73 3.77 -10.56 10.35
N GLU A 74 4.55 -11.60 10.08
CA GLU A 74 4.03 -12.84 9.48
C GLU A 74 2.90 -13.46 10.30
N ASN A 75 2.97 -13.37 11.63
CA ASN A 75 1.94 -13.91 12.53
C ASN A 75 0.59 -13.19 12.43
N ASP A 76 0.58 -11.98 11.87
CA ASP A 76 -0.64 -11.17 11.70
C ASP A 76 -1.36 -11.50 10.38
N ILE A 77 -0.75 -12.35 9.53
CA ILE A 77 -1.30 -12.74 8.24
C ILE A 77 -2.06 -14.06 8.40
N PHE A 78 -3.38 -13.99 8.28
CA PHE A 78 -4.24 -15.16 8.26
C PHE A 78 -4.68 -15.48 6.83
N THR A 79 -4.38 -16.68 6.35
CA THR A 79 -4.92 -17.16 5.07
C THR A 79 -6.36 -17.59 5.29
N VAL A 80 -7.30 -16.69 5.00
CA VAL A 80 -8.72 -17.07 4.90
C VAL A 80 -8.96 -17.59 3.49
N ASN A 81 -9.13 -18.90 3.34
CA ASN A 81 -9.59 -19.49 2.09
C ASN A 81 -11.05 -19.09 1.85
N ARG A 82 -11.29 -17.89 1.30
CA ARG A 82 -12.61 -17.50 0.83
C ARG A 82 -12.83 -18.15 -0.53
N THR A 83 -13.66 -19.19 -0.56
CA THR A 83 -14.37 -19.58 -1.77
C THR A 83 -15.27 -18.42 -2.15
N MET A 84 -14.88 -17.63 -3.16
CA MET A 84 -15.79 -16.67 -3.76
C MET A 84 -16.80 -17.46 -4.58
N ASP A 85 -18.02 -17.58 -4.08
CA ASP A 85 -19.15 -18.04 -4.88
C ASP A 85 -19.40 -16.99 -5.96
N VAL A 86 -18.84 -17.22 -7.13
CA VAL A 86 -19.16 -16.46 -8.34
C VAL A 86 -20.54 -16.91 -8.78
N GLN A 87 -21.58 -16.30 -8.22
CA GLN A 87 -22.92 -16.43 -8.77
C GLN A 87 -22.95 -15.64 -10.09
N PRO A 88 -23.11 -16.29 -11.26
CA PRO A 88 -23.31 -15.54 -12.49
C PRO A 88 -24.58 -14.72 -12.34
N ALA A 89 -24.48 -13.41 -12.50
CA ALA A 89 -25.66 -12.55 -12.52
C ALA A 89 -26.53 -12.98 -13.71
N ALA A 90 -27.66 -13.63 -13.43
CA ALA A 90 -28.67 -13.95 -14.43
C ALA A 90 -29.35 -12.64 -14.87
N ALA A 91 -28.66 -11.85 -15.69
CA ALA A 91 -29.26 -10.72 -16.36
C ALA A 91 -30.14 -11.26 -17.49
N SER A 92 -31.44 -11.40 -17.25
CA SER A 92 -32.40 -11.64 -18.33
C SER A 92 -32.50 -10.36 -19.17
N LEU A 93 -31.80 -10.31 -20.29
CA LEU A 93 -31.93 -9.24 -21.27
C LEU A 93 -33.30 -9.37 -21.95
N SER A 94 -34.23 -8.46 -21.63
CA SER A 94 -35.50 -8.33 -22.36
C SER A 94 -35.33 -7.36 -23.52
N VAL A 95 -35.29 -7.88 -24.75
CA VAL A 95 -35.30 -7.05 -25.97
C VAL A 95 -36.69 -6.45 -26.16
N ARG A 96 -36.81 -5.11 -26.14
CA ARG A 96 -38.05 -4.42 -26.52
C ARG A 96 -38.28 -4.56 -28.03
N GLN A 97 -39.21 -5.42 -28.43
CA GLN A 97 -39.70 -5.51 -29.80
C GLN A 97 -40.69 -4.38 -30.09
N ASN A 98 -40.21 -3.17 -30.34
CA ASN A 98 -41.04 -2.11 -30.94
C ASN A 98 -40.25 -1.37 -32.00
N ILE A 99 -40.16 -1.97 -33.19
CA ILE A 99 -39.76 -1.26 -34.40
C ILE A 99 -40.95 -1.33 -35.35
N LYS A 100 -41.71 -0.23 -35.44
CA LYS A 100 -42.67 -0.04 -36.53
C LYS A 100 -41.87 0.05 -37.82
N LYS A 101 -42.10 -0.89 -38.74
CA LYS A 101 -41.54 -0.89 -40.09
C LYS A 101 -41.97 0.42 -40.78
N LYS A 102 -41.00 1.27 -41.14
CA LYS A 102 -41.26 2.43 -42.00
C LYS A 102 -41.18 1.93 -43.44
N GLU A 103 -42.32 1.76 -44.10
CA GLU A 103 -42.35 1.53 -45.53
C GLU A 103 -41.98 2.83 -46.24
N GLY A 104 -40.91 2.79 -47.03
CA GLY A 104 -40.52 3.89 -47.90
C GLY A 104 -41.21 3.74 -49.24
N THR A 105 -42.02 4.73 -49.61
CA THR A 105 -42.55 4.87 -50.97
C THR A 105 -41.46 5.48 -51.83
N ASN A 106 -40.97 4.74 -52.82
CA ASN A 106 -40.11 5.29 -53.87
C ASN A 106 -41.02 5.93 -54.94
N ASN A 107 -40.86 7.24 -55.17
CA ASN A 107 -41.36 7.94 -56.36
C ASN A 107 -40.37 7.81 -57.51
#